data_AF-A0A931K9J8-F1
#
_entry.id   AF-A0A931K9J8-F1
#
_cell.length_a   1.000
_cell.length_b   1.000
_cell.length_c   1.000
_cell.angle_alpha   90.00
_cell.angle_beta   90.00
_cell.angle_gamma   90.00
#
_symmetry.space_group_name_H-M   'P 1'
#
loop_
_entity.id
_entity.type
_entity.pdbx_description
1 polymer ?
#
loop_
_entity_poly.entity_id
_entity_poly.type
_entity_poly.pdbx_seq_one_letter_code
_entity_poly.pdbx_strand_id
1 'polypeptide(L)'
;MSEKLTAKQISNLQKFGGVNPADETFSRRDFAKRVGATGAVLTGAVATGVAITDPWGMQGVKPPPPVKLGNYSVRDELPASAPSVVVVHSNPESQPPSESGENQAQRMIEAALKAMGGIDKFIKRGDIVVVKPNVAFDKNPDLAATSQPDSVAAVVKMCLAAGAREVRVCDNPINNPESCFFKTKVGDAALRAGAKLILPQESYFEDLYIGGETITNTWRMFYKPFKDATKVIGVSPVKDHNLCKATVTMKNWYGLLGNPRNQFHQNIHGIITDFGLMMKPTLVIADGRKLLMRNGPTGGSLNDVKRGDTMVVGTDQVAVDSWCVSKLLEKQRHEIVYLDKSIAKGYGADWRPQWTNEITV
;
A
#
# COMPACT_ATOMS: atom_id res chain seq x y z
N MET A 1 43.89 52.45 -21.23
CA MET A 1 45.31 52.09 -21.06
C MET A 1 45.51 50.75 -21.74
N SER A 2 46.30 50.69 -22.81
CA SER A 2 46.63 49.42 -23.47
C SER A 2 47.56 48.64 -22.55
N GLU A 3 47.11 47.47 -22.08
CA GLU A 3 47.98 46.52 -21.39
C GLU A 3 49.14 46.17 -22.34
N LYS A 4 50.38 46.44 -21.92
CA LYS A 4 51.57 46.09 -22.70
C LYS A 4 51.69 44.57 -22.73
N LEU A 5 51.59 43.97 -23.92
CA LEU A 5 51.84 42.55 -24.14
C LEU A 5 53.24 42.17 -23.64
N THR A 6 53.33 41.03 -22.96
CA THR A 6 54.61 40.46 -22.51
C THR A 6 55.47 40.04 -23.70
N ALA A 7 56.79 39.99 -23.53
CA ALA A 7 57.72 39.56 -24.59
C ALA A 7 57.37 38.17 -25.17
N LYS A 8 56.83 37.27 -24.34
CA LYS A 8 56.36 35.94 -24.76
C LYS A 8 55.09 36.00 -25.61
N GLN A 9 54.17 36.91 -25.29
CA GLN A 9 52.98 37.17 -26.11
C GLN A 9 53.35 37.79 -27.45
N ILE A 10 54.30 38.73 -27.49
CA ILE A 10 54.80 39.35 -28.73
C ILE A 10 55.49 38.32 -29.63
N SER A 11 56.35 37.47 -29.06
CA SER A 11 57.01 36.39 -29.80
C SER A 11 56.01 35.37 -30.37
N ASN A 12 54.98 35.02 -29.60
CA ASN A 12 53.90 34.15 -30.08
C ASN A 12 53.08 34.82 -31.19
N LEU A 13 52.71 36.09 -31.04
CA LEU A 13 52.02 36.87 -32.08
C LEU A 13 52.82 36.92 -33.39
N GLN A 14 54.13 37.14 -33.31
CA GLN A 14 55.02 37.10 -34.47
C GLN A 14 55.09 35.71 -35.13
N LYS A 15 55.08 34.63 -34.32
CA LYS A 15 55.01 33.25 -34.85
C LYS A 15 53.72 32.96 -35.62
N PHE A 16 52.61 33.61 -35.25
CA PHE A 16 51.31 33.47 -35.92
C PHE A 16 51.05 34.56 -36.98
N GLY A 17 52.10 35.25 -37.46
CA GLY A 17 51.98 36.24 -38.54
C GLY A 17 51.38 37.58 -38.14
N GLY A 18 51.40 37.92 -36.84
CA GLY A 18 50.90 39.19 -36.30
C GLY A 18 49.39 39.24 -36.05
N VAL A 19 48.68 38.13 -36.26
CA VAL A 19 47.25 38.00 -35.97
C VAL A 19 47.08 37.36 -34.60
N ASN A 20 46.28 37.98 -33.73
CA ASN A 20 45.85 37.35 -32.48
C ASN A 20 44.76 36.31 -32.82
N PRO A 21 44.98 35.01 -32.58
CA PRO A 21 44.00 33.97 -32.91
C PRO A 21 42.65 34.14 -32.19
N ALA A 22 42.61 34.91 -31.10
CA ALA A 22 41.39 35.25 -30.38
C ALA A 22 40.53 36.31 -31.10
N ASP A 23 41.11 37.08 -32.02
CA ASP A 23 40.40 38.11 -32.81
C ASP A 23 39.85 37.55 -34.14
N GLU A 24 40.16 36.28 -34.47
CA GLU A 24 39.53 35.58 -35.59
C GLU A 24 38.08 35.20 -35.25
N THR A 25 37.13 35.91 -35.86
CA THR A 25 35.71 35.56 -35.73
C THR A 25 35.43 34.26 -36.53
N PHE A 26 34.95 33.23 -35.84
CA PHE A 26 34.50 32.01 -36.52
C PHE A 26 33.29 32.31 -37.39
N SER A 27 33.31 31.87 -38.65
CA SER A 27 32.08 31.86 -39.43
C SER A 27 31.07 30.92 -38.76
N ARG A 28 29.76 31.21 -38.89
CA ARG A 28 28.69 30.32 -38.37
C ARG A 28 28.86 28.88 -38.88
N ARG A 29 29.37 28.73 -40.11
CA ARG A 29 29.65 27.43 -40.73
C ARG A 29 30.81 26.71 -40.05
N ASP A 30 31.88 27.41 -39.69
CA ASP A 30 33.04 26.81 -39.04
C ASP A 30 32.77 26.49 -37.57
N PHE A 31 31.99 27.33 -36.89
CA PHE A 31 31.47 27.01 -35.57
C PHE A 31 30.60 25.73 -35.61
N ALA A 32 29.64 25.65 -36.54
CA ALA A 32 28.80 24.46 -36.69
C ALA A 32 29.62 23.19 -37.00
N LYS A 33 30.64 23.29 -37.86
CA LYS A 33 31.56 22.18 -38.13
C LYS A 33 32.33 21.74 -36.89
N ARG A 34 32.87 22.68 -36.10
CA ARG A 34 33.64 22.37 -34.89
C ARG A 34 32.77 21.75 -33.80
N VAL A 35 31.57 22.26 -33.59
CA VAL A 35 30.58 21.69 -32.65
C VAL A 35 30.18 20.29 -33.11
N GLY A 36 29.86 20.11 -34.41
CA GLY A 36 29.51 18.81 -34.97
C GLY A 36 30.64 17.79 -34.85
N ALA A 37 31.87 18.17 -35.19
CA ALA A 37 33.04 17.31 -35.08
C ALA A 37 33.34 16.92 -33.62
N THR A 38 33.26 17.89 -32.70
CA THR A 38 33.49 17.62 -31.26
C THR A 38 32.41 16.69 -30.71
N GLY A 39 31.15 16.94 -31.05
CA GLY A 39 30.03 16.06 -30.68
C GLY A 39 30.20 14.64 -31.21
N ALA A 40 30.64 14.49 -32.46
CA ALA A 40 30.91 13.19 -33.07
C ALA A 40 32.06 12.43 -32.36
N VAL A 41 33.16 13.13 -32.03
CA VAL A 41 34.29 12.52 -31.31
C VAL A 41 33.86 12.05 -29.90
N LEU A 42 33.14 12.90 -29.15
CA LEU A 42 32.66 12.54 -27.81
C LEU A 42 31.69 11.36 -27.86
N THR A 43 30.76 11.37 -28.81
CA THR A 43 29.79 10.27 -28.98
C THR A 43 30.50 8.97 -29.38
N GLY A 44 31.46 9.04 -30.31
CA GLY A 44 32.25 7.88 -30.75
C GLY A 44 33.10 7.30 -29.63
N ALA A 45 33.73 8.14 -28.81
CA ALA A 45 34.53 7.71 -27.66
C ALA A 45 33.65 7.02 -26.60
N VAL A 46 32.48 7.58 -26.27
CA VAL A 46 31.52 6.94 -25.34
C VAL A 46 31.02 5.61 -25.90
N ALA A 47 30.60 5.58 -27.17
CA ALA A 47 30.10 4.36 -27.80
C ALA A 47 31.16 3.25 -27.86
N THR A 48 32.41 3.61 -28.18
CA THR A 48 33.54 2.67 -28.20
C THR A 48 33.89 2.20 -26.79
N GLY A 49 33.86 3.11 -25.80
CA GLY A 49 34.01 2.76 -24.39
C GLY A 49 32.99 1.71 -23.95
N VAL A 50 31.70 1.97 -24.19
CA VAL A 50 30.61 1.03 -23.88
C VAL A 50 30.78 -0.29 -24.62
N ALA A 51 31.12 -0.27 -25.91
CA ALA A 51 31.31 -1.48 -26.70
C ALA A 51 32.49 -2.34 -26.21
N ILE A 52 33.54 -1.73 -25.64
CA ILE A 52 34.69 -2.45 -25.08
C ILE A 52 34.40 -2.95 -23.66
N THR A 53 33.79 -2.13 -22.81
CA THR A 53 33.59 -2.45 -21.39
C THR A 53 32.33 -3.25 -21.12
N ASP A 54 31.32 -3.10 -21.95
CA ASP A 54 30.02 -3.75 -21.85
C ASP A 54 29.49 -4.20 -23.23
N PRO A 55 30.25 -5.04 -23.98
CA PRO A 55 29.87 -5.50 -25.33
C PRO A 55 28.54 -6.26 -25.36
N TRP A 56 28.15 -6.83 -24.23
CA TRP A 56 26.95 -7.67 -24.10
C TRP A 56 25.81 -6.94 -23.40
N GLY A 57 26.05 -5.85 -22.67
CA GLY A 57 25.00 -5.19 -21.90
C GLY A 57 24.25 -6.16 -21.01
N MET A 58 22.92 -6.04 -21.06
CA MET A 58 21.99 -6.99 -20.45
C MET A 58 21.55 -8.09 -21.43
N GLN A 59 22.23 -8.30 -22.57
CA GLN A 59 21.91 -9.39 -23.49
C GLN A 59 22.03 -10.73 -22.76
N GLY A 60 20.94 -11.50 -22.76
CA GLY A 60 20.87 -12.79 -22.09
C GLY A 60 20.53 -12.73 -20.59
N VAL A 61 20.54 -11.55 -19.97
CA VAL A 61 20.04 -11.38 -18.60
C VAL A 61 18.51 -11.39 -18.64
N LYS A 62 17.94 -12.59 -18.46
CA LYS A 62 16.50 -12.73 -18.24
C LYS A 62 16.20 -12.12 -16.87
N PRO A 63 15.28 -11.14 -16.75
CA PRO A 63 14.85 -10.66 -15.45
C PRO A 63 14.32 -11.86 -14.64
N PRO A 64 14.48 -11.84 -13.30
CA PRO A 64 13.93 -12.89 -12.48
C PRO A 64 12.42 -13.02 -12.76
N PRO A 65 11.86 -14.24 -12.70
CA PRO A 65 10.44 -14.41 -12.90
C PRO A 65 9.67 -13.56 -11.88
N PRO A 66 8.53 -12.98 -12.27
CA PRO A 66 7.71 -12.21 -11.36
C PRO A 66 7.35 -13.00 -10.11
N VAL A 67 7.31 -12.31 -8.96
CA VAL A 67 6.91 -12.95 -7.72
C VAL A 67 5.41 -13.26 -7.74
N LYS A 68 5.00 -14.23 -6.93
CA LYS A 68 3.60 -14.54 -6.63
C LYS A 68 3.41 -14.49 -5.12
N LEU A 69 2.26 -13.99 -4.66
CA LEU A 69 1.90 -14.08 -3.25
C LEU A 69 1.47 -15.50 -2.92
N GLY A 70 1.77 -15.93 -1.70
CA GLY A 70 1.20 -17.16 -1.15
C GLY A 70 -0.31 -17.02 -0.91
N ASN A 71 -0.96 -18.17 -0.70
CA ASN A 71 -2.31 -18.20 -0.16
C ASN A 71 -2.23 -18.14 1.36
N TYR A 72 -2.70 -17.05 1.98
CA TYR A 72 -2.69 -16.87 3.43
C TYR A 72 -4.04 -17.21 4.08
N SER A 73 -5.03 -17.66 3.29
CA SER A 73 -6.34 -18.05 3.78
C SER A 73 -6.22 -19.20 4.78
N VAL A 74 -6.98 -19.11 5.87
CA VAL A 74 -7.12 -20.17 6.87
C VAL A 74 -8.48 -20.85 6.82
N ARG A 75 -9.26 -20.62 5.76
CA ARG A 75 -10.64 -21.11 5.68
C ARG A 75 -10.74 -22.64 5.81
N ASP A 76 -9.74 -23.37 5.32
CA ASP A 76 -9.68 -24.83 5.42
C ASP A 76 -9.22 -25.32 6.81
N GLU A 77 -8.62 -24.44 7.63
CA GLU A 77 -8.25 -24.72 9.02
C GLU A 77 -9.42 -24.47 10.01
N LEU A 78 -10.46 -23.76 9.57
CA LEU A 78 -11.61 -23.42 10.39
C LEU A 78 -12.68 -24.53 10.38
N PRO A 79 -13.40 -24.75 11.50
CA PRO A 79 -14.55 -25.64 11.51
C PRO A 79 -15.57 -25.25 10.44
N ALA A 80 -16.22 -26.23 9.81
CA ALA A 80 -17.26 -25.96 8.80
C ALA A 80 -18.44 -25.13 9.34
N SER A 81 -18.68 -25.18 10.66
CA SER A 81 -19.68 -24.38 11.37
C SER A 81 -19.21 -22.98 11.75
N ALA A 82 -17.92 -22.66 11.59
CA ALA A 82 -17.41 -21.35 11.96
C ALA A 82 -17.96 -20.28 11.00
N PRO A 83 -18.44 -19.13 11.52
CA PRO A 83 -18.93 -18.05 10.67
C PRO A 83 -17.78 -17.48 9.83
N SER A 84 -18.07 -17.08 8.58
CA SER A 84 -17.09 -16.41 7.72
C SER A 84 -16.92 -14.93 8.05
N VAL A 85 -17.95 -14.35 8.70
CA VAL A 85 -18.02 -12.97 9.16
C VAL A 85 -18.56 -12.96 10.59
N VAL A 86 -17.87 -12.26 11.48
CA VAL A 86 -18.35 -11.92 12.82
C VAL A 86 -18.44 -10.41 12.94
N VAL A 87 -19.62 -9.94 13.32
CA VAL A 87 -19.89 -8.54 13.62
C VAL A 87 -19.90 -8.40 15.14
N VAL A 88 -19.10 -7.49 15.65
CA VAL A 88 -19.01 -7.20 17.08
C VAL A 88 -19.49 -5.78 17.31
N HIS A 89 -20.56 -5.64 18.07
CA HIS A 89 -21.03 -4.36 18.56
C HIS A 89 -20.47 -4.12 19.96
N SER A 90 -19.98 -2.92 20.20
CA SER A 90 -19.63 -2.51 21.56
C SER A 90 -20.85 -1.88 22.20
N ASN A 91 -21.26 -2.36 23.37
CA ASN A 91 -22.31 -1.71 24.14
C ASN A 91 -21.70 -0.55 24.97
N PRO A 92 -22.08 0.72 24.71
CA PRO A 92 -21.56 1.86 25.47
C PRO A 92 -21.87 1.81 26.96
N GLU A 93 -22.97 1.15 27.36
CA GLU A 93 -23.41 1.06 28.77
C GLU A 93 -22.62 0.02 29.57
N SER A 94 -22.04 -0.98 28.92
CA SER A 94 -21.19 -2.00 29.56
C SER A 94 -19.70 -1.67 29.49
N GLN A 95 -19.32 -0.52 28.90
CA GLN A 95 -17.94 -0.09 28.87
C GLN A 95 -17.48 0.39 30.26
N PRO A 96 -16.32 -0.07 30.75
CA PRO A 96 -15.72 0.51 31.94
C PRO A 96 -15.51 2.02 31.73
N PRO A 97 -15.95 2.89 32.64
CA PRO A 97 -15.63 4.31 32.55
C PRO A 97 -14.10 4.44 32.60
N SER A 98 -13.50 5.02 31.55
CA SER A 98 -12.03 5.15 31.28
C SER A 98 -11.35 4.03 30.48
N GLU A 99 -12.08 3.10 29.87
CA GLU A 99 -11.45 2.14 28.97
C GLU A 99 -10.71 2.81 27.81
N SER A 100 -9.44 2.43 27.60
CA SER A 100 -8.66 2.90 26.46
C SER A 100 -9.21 2.33 25.15
N GLY A 101 -9.15 3.10 24.06
CA GLY A 101 -9.60 2.62 22.74
C GLY A 101 -8.85 1.37 22.24
N GLU A 102 -7.64 1.12 22.76
CA GLU A 102 -6.86 -0.09 22.51
C GLU A 102 -7.46 -1.32 23.22
N ASN A 103 -7.84 -1.19 24.49
CA ASN A 103 -8.51 -2.26 25.23
C ASN A 103 -9.89 -2.59 24.64
N GLN A 104 -10.64 -1.56 24.23
CA GLN A 104 -11.91 -1.76 23.52
C GLN A 104 -11.69 -2.53 22.20
N ALA A 105 -10.71 -2.12 21.40
CA ALA A 105 -10.38 -2.79 20.14
C ALA A 105 -9.97 -4.25 20.38
N GLN A 106 -9.09 -4.48 21.36
CA GLN A 106 -8.64 -5.81 21.74
C GLN A 106 -9.82 -6.69 22.16
N ARG A 107 -10.71 -6.22 23.06
CA ARG A 107 -11.90 -6.98 23.48
C ARG A 107 -12.77 -7.37 22.29
N MET A 108 -13.04 -6.42 21.38
CA MET A 108 -13.89 -6.69 20.22
C MET A 108 -13.27 -7.71 19.28
N ILE A 109 -11.97 -7.62 19.01
CA ILE A 109 -11.29 -8.57 18.12
C ILE A 109 -11.17 -9.95 18.78
N GLU A 110 -10.84 -10.03 20.07
CA GLU A 110 -10.79 -11.30 20.81
C GLU A 110 -12.15 -12.00 20.81
N ALA A 111 -13.25 -11.26 21.00
CA ALA A 111 -14.59 -11.79 20.93
C ALA A 111 -14.93 -12.33 19.54
N ALA A 112 -14.55 -11.61 18.48
CA ALA A 112 -14.72 -12.08 17.11
C ALA A 112 -13.94 -13.38 16.86
N LEU A 113 -12.66 -13.41 17.20
CA LEU A 113 -11.80 -14.58 17.01
C LEU A 113 -12.30 -15.78 17.81
N LYS A 114 -12.77 -15.57 19.05
CA LYS A 114 -13.39 -16.61 19.86
C LYS A 114 -14.63 -17.20 19.18
N ALA A 115 -15.50 -16.36 18.63
CA ALA A 115 -16.67 -16.81 17.87
C ALA A 115 -16.31 -17.56 16.58
N MET A 116 -15.13 -17.30 16.00
CA MET A 116 -14.59 -18.01 14.84
C MET A 116 -13.77 -19.26 15.19
N GLY A 117 -13.68 -19.64 16.47
CA GLY A 117 -13.00 -20.87 16.90
C GLY A 117 -11.66 -20.68 17.62
N GLY A 118 -11.28 -19.45 17.95
CA GLY A 118 -10.09 -19.12 18.75
C GLY A 118 -8.93 -18.58 17.92
N ILE A 119 -8.08 -17.77 18.55
CA ILE A 119 -6.92 -17.13 17.89
C ILE A 119 -5.90 -18.15 17.38
N ASP A 120 -5.81 -19.32 18.01
CA ASP A 120 -4.92 -20.41 17.62
C ASP A 120 -5.24 -20.97 16.23
N LYS A 121 -6.44 -20.72 15.69
CA LYS A 121 -6.79 -21.07 14.30
C LYS A 121 -6.21 -20.12 13.27
N PHE A 122 -5.86 -18.90 13.68
CA PHE A 122 -5.38 -17.85 12.79
C PHE A 122 -3.87 -17.69 12.88
N ILE A 123 -3.33 -17.73 14.10
CA ILE A 123 -1.91 -17.51 14.40
C ILE A 123 -1.33 -18.74 15.11
N LYS A 124 -0.20 -19.23 14.62
CA LYS A 124 0.58 -20.34 15.17
C LYS A 124 1.91 -19.82 15.71
N ARG A 125 2.47 -20.57 16.66
CA ARG A 125 3.81 -20.30 17.19
C ARG A 125 4.84 -20.29 16.05
N GLY A 126 5.61 -19.22 15.95
CA GLY A 126 6.64 -19.06 14.93
C GLY A 126 6.18 -18.34 13.65
N ASP A 127 4.91 -17.95 13.54
CA ASP A 127 4.41 -17.22 12.38
C ASP A 127 5.11 -15.86 12.21
N ILE A 128 5.30 -15.47 10.94
CA ILE A 128 5.60 -14.08 10.55
C ILE A 128 4.32 -13.49 10.02
N VAL A 129 3.78 -12.52 10.76
CA VAL A 129 2.48 -11.91 10.45
C VAL A 129 2.70 -10.54 9.82
N VAL A 130 2.11 -10.30 8.65
CA VAL A 130 2.03 -8.96 8.06
C VAL A 130 0.68 -8.35 8.41
N VAL A 131 0.69 -7.19 9.06
CA VAL A 131 -0.49 -6.38 9.34
C VAL A 131 -0.48 -5.19 8.39
N LYS A 132 -1.52 -5.11 7.55
CA LYS A 132 -1.69 -4.05 6.55
C LYS A 132 -2.80 -3.08 6.98
N PRO A 133 -2.45 -1.97 7.66
CA PRO A 133 -3.38 -0.88 7.92
C PRO A 133 -3.71 -0.07 6.65
N ASN A 134 -4.63 0.89 6.77
CA ASN A 134 -4.81 1.99 5.83
C ASN A 134 -4.15 3.24 6.39
N VAL A 135 -3.07 3.71 5.76
CA VAL A 135 -2.27 4.86 6.16
C VAL A 135 -2.04 5.77 4.93
N ALA A 136 -3.00 5.76 4.00
CA ALA A 136 -2.85 6.39 2.69
C ALA A 136 -2.58 7.90 2.75
N PHE A 137 -3.04 8.57 3.81
CA PHE A 137 -2.99 10.01 3.99
C PHE A 137 -2.48 10.38 5.38
N ASP A 138 -1.92 11.58 5.50
CA ASP A 138 -1.36 12.13 6.72
C ASP A 138 -2.44 12.79 7.62
N LYS A 139 -3.54 12.07 7.85
CA LYS A 139 -4.73 12.55 8.55
C LYS A 139 -4.77 12.16 10.01
N ASN A 140 -5.40 13.02 10.83
CA ASN A 140 -5.71 12.71 12.22
C ASN A 140 -6.68 11.50 12.27
N PRO A 141 -6.43 10.49 13.14
CA PRO A 141 -7.31 9.34 13.35
C PRO A 141 -8.79 9.66 13.59
N ASP A 142 -9.10 10.83 14.17
CA ASP A 142 -10.49 11.23 14.46
C ASP A 142 -11.33 11.47 13.20
N LEU A 143 -10.69 11.67 12.04
CA LEU A 143 -11.39 11.81 10.76
C LEU A 143 -11.85 10.47 10.17
N ALA A 144 -11.50 9.33 10.77
CA ALA A 144 -11.81 7.99 10.28
C ALA A 144 -11.41 7.73 8.79
N ALA A 145 -10.47 8.54 8.28
CA ALA A 145 -9.97 8.42 6.91
C ALA A 145 -8.90 7.31 6.79
N THR A 146 -8.25 6.94 7.89
CA THR A 146 -7.20 5.92 7.98
C THR A 146 -7.56 4.94 9.09
N SER A 147 -6.86 3.81 9.18
CA SER A 147 -7.08 2.82 10.25
C SER A 147 -6.83 3.44 11.61
N GLN A 148 -7.62 3.03 12.60
CA GLN A 148 -7.43 3.50 13.98
C GLN A 148 -6.13 2.90 14.56
N PRO A 149 -5.25 3.72 15.15
CA PRO A 149 -3.97 3.25 15.71
C PRO A 149 -4.19 2.16 16.78
N ASP A 150 -5.22 2.32 17.60
CA ASP A 150 -5.60 1.40 18.66
C ASP A 150 -5.91 -0.01 18.15
N SER A 151 -6.59 -0.13 17.00
CA SER A 151 -6.87 -1.42 16.37
C SER A 151 -5.62 -2.09 15.84
N VAL A 152 -4.68 -1.30 15.31
CA VAL A 152 -3.39 -1.84 14.83
C VAL A 152 -2.58 -2.36 16.02
N ALA A 153 -2.49 -1.59 17.11
CA ALA A 153 -1.80 -2.02 18.33
C ALA A 153 -2.41 -3.29 18.91
N ALA A 154 -3.74 -3.37 19.01
CA ALA A 154 -4.43 -4.56 19.49
C ALA A 154 -4.08 -5.80 18.66
N VAL A 155 -4.19 -5.72 17.32
CA VAL A 155 -3.85 -6.83 16.41
C VAL A 155 -2.40 -7.28 16.60
N VAL A 156 -1.45 -6.34 16.68
CA VAL A 156 -0.04 -6.66 16.89
C VAL A 156 0.16 -7.42 18.21
N LYS A 157 -0.39 -6.90 19.31
CA LYS A 157 -0.28 -7.52 20.64
C LYS A 157 -0.87 -8.92 20.67
N MET A 158 -2.05 -9.11 20.10
CA MET A 158 -2.70 -10.43 20.03
C MET A 158 -1.89 -11.42 19.21
N CYS A 159 -1.33 -11.02 18.07
CA CYS A 159 -0.49 -11.90 17.26
C CYS A 159 0.78 -12.34 18.00
N LEU A 160 1.46 -11.40 18.67
CA LEU A 160 2.65 -11.71 19.48
C LEU A 160 2.31 -12.59 20.69
N ALA A 161 1.20 -12.32 21.37
CA ALA A 161 0.71 -13.13 22.48
C ALA A 161 0.34 -14.56 22.05
N ALA A 162 -0.17 -14.75 20.84
CA ALA A 162 -0.42 -16.06 20.23
C ALA A 162 0.85 -16.80 19.80
N GLY A 163 2.03 -16.18 19.93
CA GLY A 163 3.33 -16.79 19.67
C GLY A 163 3.91 -16.53 18.28
N ALA A 164 3.39 -15.55 17.53
CA ALA A 164 4.07 -15.07 16.32
C ALA A 164 5.51 -14.65 16.67
N ARG A 165 6.48 -15.03 15.84
CA ARG A 165 7.89 -14.65 16.06
C ARG A 165 8.18 -13.21 15.63
N GLU A 166 7.41 -12.70 14.68
CA GLU A 166 7.56 -11.36 14.13
C GLU A 166 6.20 -10.86 13.63
N VAL A 167 5.86 -9.61 13.95
CA VAL A 167 4.74 -8.89 13.34
C VAL A 167 5.27 -7.68 12.59
N ARG A 168 4.93 -7.56 11.32
CA ARG A 168 5.35 -6.48 10.42
C ARG A 168 4.16 -5.59 10.12
N VAL A 169 4.29 -4.29 10.36
CA VAL A 169 3.29 -3.30 9.95
C VAL A 169 3.82 -2.55 8.74
N CYS A 170 3.03 -2.49 7.67
CA CYS A 170 3.45 -1.85 6.42
C CYS A 170 2.26 -1.27 5.64
N ASP A 171 2.50 -0.19 4.91
CA ASP A 171 1.61 0.37 3.90
C ASP A 171 2.47 1.16 2.89
N ASN A 172 1.96 1.43 1.69
CA ASN A 172 2.53 2.34 0.70
C ASN A 172 1.59 3.56 0.50
N PRO A 173 1.75 4.61 1.33
CA PRO A 173 0.88 5.78 1.31
C PRO A 173 0.90 6.59 0.01
N ILE A 174 -0.08 7.48 -0.16
CA ILE A 174 -0.12 8.49 -1.25
C ILE A 174 0.75 9.69 -0.89
N ASN A 175 0.65 10.17 0.34
CA ASN A 175 1.56 11.20 0.84
C ASN A 175 2.89 10.59 1.30
N ASN A 176 3.80 11.43 1.80
CA ASN A 176 5.08 10.99 2.33
C ASN A 176 4.88 9.90 3.42
N PRO A 177 5.49 8.71 3.31
CA PRO A 177 5.25 7.60 4.22
C PRO A 177 5.54 7.91 5.68
N GLU A 178 6.66 8.56 5.99
CA GLU A 178 7.06 8.92 7.35
C GLU A 178 6.00 9.83 7.99
N SER A 179 5.58 10.86 7.25
CA SER A 179 4.54 11.80 7.69
C SER A 179 3.19 11.10 7.91
N CYS A 180 2.82 10.16 7.04
CA CYS A 180 1.61 9.38 7.18
C CYS A 180 1.61 8.54 8.47
N PHE A 181 2.65 7.73 8.69
CA PHE A 181 2.73 6.88 9.87
C PHE A 181 2.84 7.68 11.17
N PHE A 182 3.45 8.87 11.12
CA PHE A 182 3.52 9.79 12.26
C PHE A 182 2.16 10.44 12.56
N LYS A 183 1.53 11.14 11.60
CA LYS A 183 0.31 11.92 11.85
C LYS A 183 -0.93 11.06 12.11
N THR A 184 -0.99 9.86 11.53
CA THR A 184 -2.04 8.88 11.82
C THR A 184 -1.82 8.16 13.16
N LYS A 185 -0.67 8.36 13.82
CA LYS A 185 -0.26 7.66 15.05
C LYS A 185 -0.14 6.14 14.92
N VAL A 186 -0.36 5.57 13.72
CA VAL A 186 -0.26 4.13 13.46
C VAL A 186 1.18 3.65 13.64
N GLY A 187 2.17 4.46 13.25
CA GLY A 187 3.59 4.09 13.39
C GLY A 187 3.98 3.91 14.85
N ASP A 188 3.65 4.89 15.70
CA ASP A 188 3.90 4.82 17.14
C ASP A 188 3.15 3.65 17.79
N ALA A 189 1.86 3.49 17.49
CA ALA A 189 1.05 2.40 18.03
C ALA A 189 1.61 1.01 17.66
N ALA A 190 2.04 0.83 16.41
CA ALA A 190 2.68 -0.40 15.96
C ALA A 190 4.00 -0.69 16.69
N LEU A 191 4.88 0.31 16.82
CA LEU A 191 6.18 0.16 17.47
C LEU A 191 6.02 -0.13 18.97
N ARG A 192 5.15 0.61 19.67
CA ARG A 192 4.86 0.37 21.10
C ARG A 192 4.24 -1.01 21.35
N ALA A 193 3.48 -1.54 20.40
CA ALA A 193 2.92 -2.88 20.47
C ALA A 193 3.95 -3.99 20.17
N GLY A 194 5.16 -3.64 19.72
CA GLY A 194 6.25 -4.60 19.43
C GLY A 194 6.36 -5.03 17.97
N ALA A 195 5.67 -4.37 17.04
CA ALA A 195 5.82 -4.65 15.62
C ALA A 195 7.07 -4.02 15.01
N LYS A 196 7.54 -4.61 13.92
CA LYS A 196 8.50 -4.00 13.01
C LYS A 196 7.76 -3.14 11.98
N LEU A 197 7.98 -1.83 12.01
CA LEU A 197 7.45 -0.93 10.99
C LEU A 197 8.32 -0.99 9.74
N ILE A 198 7.73 -1.30 8.58
CA ILE A 198 8.43 -1.35 7.29
C ILE A 198 7.83 -0.29 6.36
N LEU A 199 8.61 0.75 6.09
CA LEU A 199 8.27 1.83 5.17
C LEU A 199 8.67 1.47 3.72
N PRO A 200 7.94 1.96 2.70
CA PRO A 200 8.24 1.69 1.31
C PRO A 200 9.56 2.37 0.91
N GLN A 201 10.42 1.61 0.24
CA GLN A 201 11.64 2.07 -0.40
C GLN A 201 11.69 1.46 -1.79
N GLU A 202 12.35 2.11 -2.74
CA GLU A 202 12.38 1.65 -4.14
C GLU A 202 12.86 0.19 -4.28
N SER A 203 13.89 -0.18 -3.50
CA SER A 203 14.44 -1.55 -3.45
C SER A 203 13.55 -2.58 -2.75
N TYR A 204 12.40 -2.17 -2.22
CA TYR A 204 11.43 -3.06 -1.55
C TYR A 204 10.24 -3.41 -2.44
N PHE A 205 10.22 -2.91 -3.67
CA PHE A 205 9.22 -3.25 -4.66
C PHE A 205 9.72 -4.37 -5.57
N GLU A 206 8.82 -5.28 -5.88
CA GLU A 206 9.04 -6.36 -6.84
C GLU A 206 7.90 -6.38 -7.86
N ASP A 207 8.14 -6.95 -9.05
CA ASP A 207 7.07 -7.20 -10.01
C ASP A 207 6.26 -8.42 -9.57
N LEU A 208 5.03 -8.17 -9.12
CA LEU A 208 4.08 -9.21 -8.74
C LEU A 208 3.21 -9.60 -9.94
N TYR A 209 3.13 -10.89 -10.25
CA TYR A 209 2.13 -11.40 -11.18
C TYR A 209 0.74 -11.47 -10.52
N ILE A 210 -0.25 -10.83 -11.14
CA ILE A 210 -1.65 -10.84 -10.67
C ILE A 210 -2.55 -11.64 -11.62
N GLY A 211 -2.46 -11.38 -12.94
CA GLY A 211 -3.30 -12.07 -13.92
C GLY A 211 -4.80 -11.78 -13.76
N GLY A 212 -5.14 -10.56 -13.32
CA GLY A 212 -6.51 -10.08 -13.14
C GLY A 212 -7.09 -9.45 -14.41
N GLU A 213 -8.24 -8.78 -14.29
CA GLU A 213 -8.87 -8.10 -15.42
C GLU A 213 -8.23 -6.76 -15.76
N THR A 214 -7.72 -6.04 -14.74
CA THR A 214 -7.11 -4.71 -14.90
C THR A 214 -5.59 -4.83 -14.95
N ILE A 215 -5.01 -5.61 -14.04
CA ILE A 215 -3.59 -5.99 -14.08
C ILE A 215 -3.51 -7.39 -14.69
N THR A 216 -3.44 -7.44 -16.03
CA THR A 216 -3.46 -8.70 -16.80
C THR A 216 -2.18 -9.51 -16.71
N ASN A 217 -1.06 -8.89 -16.31
CA ASN A 217 0.22 -9.57 -16.12
C ASN A 217 0.83 -9.17 -14.76
N THR A 218 1.85 -8.32 -14.76
CA THR A 218 2.58 -7.92 -13.56
C THR A 218 2.32 -6.46 -13.17
N TRP A 219 2.52 -6.16 -11.88
CA TRP A 219 2.58 -4.80 -11.38
C TRP A 219 3.58 -4.69 -10.23
N ARG A 220 4.21 -3.52 -10.09
CA ARG A 220 5.13 -3.26 -8.98
C ARG A 220 4.35 -3.26 -7.65
N MET A 221 4.74 -4.12 -6.72
CA MET A 221 4.12 -4.25 -5.41
C MET A 221 5.16 -4.02 -4.32
N PHE A 222 4.78 -3.34 -3.24
CA PHE A 222 5.58 -3.24 -2.02
C PHE A 222 5.69 -4.62 -1.34
N TYR A 223 6.62 -5.44 -1.80
CA TYR A 223 6.69 -6.87 -1.53
C TYR A 223 7.58 -7.23 -0.34
N LYS A 224 8.59 -6.41 0.00
CA LYS A 224 9.53 -6.70 1.10
C LYS A 224 8.87 -7.16 2.42
N PRO A 225 7.75 -6.56 2.89
CA PRO A 225 7.10 -7.02 4.12
C PRO A 225 6.60 -8.46 4.06
N PHE A 226 6.25 -8.95 2.87
CA PHE A 226 5.65 -10.26 2.62
C PHE A 226 6.68 -11.38 2.42
N LYS A 227 7.95 -11.04 2.26
CA LYS A 227 9.02 -12.05 2.14
C LYS A 227 9.06 -12.93 3.39
N ASP A 228 8.89 -14.24 3.23
CA ASP A 228 8.82 -15.23 4.31
C ASP A 228 7.62 -15.06 5.29
N ALA A 229 6.64 -14.22 4.94
CA ALA A 229 5.42 -14.09 5.72
C ALA A 229 4.58 -15.36 5.62
N THR A 230 3.99 -15.77 6.74
CA THR A 230 3.09 -16.95 6.80
C THR A 230 1.63 -16.55 6.99
N LYS A 231 1.37 -15.35 7.53
CA LYS A 231 0.03 -14.82 7.77
C LYS A 231 -0.07 -13.37 7.31
N VAL A 232 -1.26 -12.98 6.84
CA VAL A 232 -1.56 -11.59 6.44
C VAL A 232 -2.90 -11.16 7.01
N ILE A 233 -2.90 -10.06 7.76
CA ILE A 233 -4.10 -9.45 8.34
C ILE A 233 -4.30 -8.04 7.76
N GLY A 234 -5.45 -7.81 7.14
CA GLY A 234 -5.86 -6.47 6.70
C GLY A 234 -6.63 -5.74 7.78
N VAL A 235 -6.27 -4.49 8.09
CA VAL A 235 -7.01 -3.64 9.04
C VAL A 235 -7.42 -2.36 8.31
N SER A 236 -8.71 -2.15 8.08
CA SER A 236 -9.23 -1.02 7.30
C SER A 236 -10.25 -0.21 8.08
N PRO A 237 -10.33 1.12 7.86
CA PRO A 237 -11.50 1.88 8.25
C PRO A 237 -12.70 1.50 7.36
N VAL A 238 -13.90 1.82 7.83
CA VAL A 238 -15.12 1.78 7.01
C VAL A 238 -15.46 3.21 6.59
N LYS A 239 -15.32 3.53 5.30
CA LYS A 239 -15.53 4.91 4.83
C LYS A 239 -16.15 5.03 3.44
N ASP A 240 -16.78 6.17 3.21
CA ASP A 240 -17.21 6.66 1.91
C ASP A 240 -16.04 6.83 0.93
N HIS A 241 -16.34 6.80 -0.37
CA HIS A 241 -15.38 7.12 -1.42
C HIS A 241 -16.09 7.64 -2.66
N ASN A 242 -15.69 8.79 -3.17
CA ASN A 242 -16.32 9.42 -4.34
C ASN A 242 -16.33 8.56 -5.63
N LEU A 243 -15.23 7.88 -5.97
CA LEU A 243 -15.13 7.05 -7.18
C LEU A 243 -15.85 5.69 -7.09
N CYS A 244 -15.55 4.90 -6.05
CA CYS A 244 -16.02 3.51 -5.93
C CYS A 244 -17.09 3.31 -4.84
N LYS A 245 -17.71 4.42 -4.39
CA LYS A 245 -18.73 4.51 -3.34
C LYS A 245 -18.27 4.15 -1.93
N ALA A 246 -17.34 3.21 -1.74
CA ALA A 246 -16.85 2.81 -0.42
C ALA A 246 -15.37 2.40 -0.44
N THR A 247 -14.69 2.58 0.70
CA THR A 247 -13.41 1.96 1.03
C THR A 247 -13.59 1.14 2.29
N VAL A 248 -13.36 -0.16 2.17
CA VAL A 248 -13.34 -1.11 3.30
C VAL A 248 -12.10 -2.00 3.15
N THR A 249 -12.20 -3.32 3.23
CA THR A 249 -11.06 -4.24 3.27
C THR A 249 -10.44 -4.47 1.90
N MET A 250 -11.24 -4.70 0.84
CA MET A 250 -10.68 -5.06 -0.48
C MET A 250 -9.87 -3.89 -1.07
N LYS A 251 -10.40 -2.67 -0.98
CA LYS A 251 -9.69 -1.47 -1.45
C LYS A 251 -8.47 -1.12 -0.61
N ASN A 252 -8.33 -1.66 0.61
CA ASN A 252 -7.18 -1.41 1.46
C ASN A 252 -5.86 -1.93 0.85
N TRP A 253 -5.94 -2.98 0.04
CA TRP A 253 -4.80 -3.55 -0.68
C TRP A 253 -4.23 -2.62 -1.77
N TYR A 254 -4.98 -1.60 -2.18
CA TYR A 254 -4.49 -0.57 -3.11
C TYR A 254 -3.22 0.11 -2.61
N GLY A 255 -3.08 0.25 -1.28
CA GLY A 255 -1.86 0.75 -0.63
C GLY A 255 -0.67 -0.21 -0.69
N LEU A 256 -0.71 -1.27 -1.49
CA LEU A 256 0.47 -2.10 -1.78
C LEU A 256 1.04 -1.85 -3.17
N LEU A 257 0.30 -1.15 -4.03
CA LEU A 257 0.72 -0.88 -5.41
C LEU A 257 1.83 0.18 -5.44
N GLY A 258 2.86 -0.09 -6.22
CA GLY A 258 3.88 0.86 -6.65
C GLY A 258 3.35 1.82 -7.71
N ASN A 259 4.11 2.90 -7.96
CA ASN A 259 3.74 3.90 -8.96
C ASN A 259 3.99 3.41 -10.40
N PRO A 260 3.22 3.91 -11.40
CA PRO A 260 2.17 4.94 -11.29
C PRO A 260 0.75 4.34 -11.12
N ARG A 261 0.34 4.02 -9.88
CA ARG A 261 -0.94 3.35 -9.57
C ARG A 261 -2.18 4.20 -9.86
N ASN A 262 -2.05 5.52 -9.84
CA ASN A 262 -3.14 6.48 -10.06
C ASN A 262 -3.89 6.28 -11.39
N GLN A 263 -3.25 5.67 -12.39
CA GLN A 263 -3.90 5.33 -13.66
C GLN A 263 -5.12 4.41 -13.48
N PHE A 264 -5.13 3.57 -12.45
CA PHE A 264 -6.23 2.65 -12.20
C PHE A 264 -7.50 3.33 -11.69
N HIS A 265 -7.47 4.64 -11.38
CA HIS A 265 -8.69 5.36 -11.02
C HIS A 265 -9.72 5.40 -12.15
N GLN A 266 -9.29 5.28 -13.42
CA GLN A 266 -10.18 5.19 -14.58
C GLN A 266 -10.96 3.87 -14.63
N ASN A 267 -10.42 2.81 -14.01
CA ASN A 267 -11.07 1.52 -13.86
C ASN A 267 -11.02 1.07 -12.39
N ILE A 268 -11.51 1.93 -11.48
CA ILE A 268 -11.40 1.72 -10.04
C ILE A 268 -12.05 0.42 -9.56
N HIS A 269 -13.17 0.03 -10.19
CA HIS A 269 -13.88 -1.18 -9.82
C HIS A 269 -13.15 -2.45 -10.28
N GLY A 270 -12.54 -2.42 -11.47
CA GLY A 270 -11.74 -3.54 -11.96
C GLY A 270 -10.49 -3.78 -11.11
N ILE A 271 -9.75 -2.72 -10.76
CA ILE A 271 -8.56 -2.87 -9.92
C ILE A 271 -8.90 -3.37 -8.50
N ILE A 272 -10.03 -2.92 -7.92
CA ILE A 272 -10.47 -3.43 -6.60
C ILE A 272 -10.85 -4.92 -6.71
N THR A 273 -11.47 -5.33 -7.82
CA THR A 273 -11.80 -6.73 -8.09
C THR A 273 -10.54 -7.59 -8.16
N ASP A 274 -9.49 -7.09 -8.83
CA ASP A 274 -8.20 -7.79 -8.92
C ASP A 274 -7.54 -8.01 -7.55
N PHE A 275 -7.81 -7.16 -6.56
CA PHE A 275 -7.32 -7.40 -5.19
C PHE A 275 -7.96 -8.64 -4.54
N GLY A 276 -9.18 -8.98 -4.94
CA GLY A 276 -9.85 -10.22 -4.54
C GLY A 276 -9.10 -11.47 -5.03
N LEU A 277 -8.44 -11.38 -6.18
CA LEU A 277 -7.55 -12.41 -6.73
C LEU A 277 -6.16 -12.34 -6.09
N MET A 278 -5.58 -11.15 -6.02
CA MET A 278 -4.21 -10.88 -5.58
C MET A 278 -3.97 -11.31 -4.12
N MET A 279 -4.91 -11.02 -3.23
CA MET A 279 -4.74 -11.21 -1.80
C MET A 279 -5.81 -12.15 -1.25
N LYS A 280 -5.38 -13.30 -0.74
CA LYS A 280 -6.19 -14.22 0.07
C LYS A 280 -5.69 -14.15 1.52
N PRO A 281 -6.16 -13.16 2.31
CA PRO A 281 -5.61 -12.90 3.63
C PRO A 281 -6.03 -13.96 4.65
N THR A 282 -5.28 -14.05 5.75
CA THR A 282 -5.64 -14.85 6.94
C THR A 282 -6.91 -14.31 7.59
N LEU A 283 -6.99 -12.99 7.71
CA LEU A 283 -8.10 -12.30 8.33
C LEU A 283 -8.19 -10.87 7.81
N VAL A 284 -9.39 -10.32 7.72
CA VAL A 284 -9.61 -8.88 7.56
C VAL A 284 -10.46 -8.33 8.69
N ILE A 285 -10.13 -7.11 9.11
CA ILE A 285 -10.80 -6.39 10.18
C ILE A 285 -11.20 -5.03 9.61
N ALA A 286 -12.50 -4.82 9.46
CA ALA A 286 -13.10 -3.53 9.15
C ALA A 286 -13.49 -2.85 10.47
N ASP A 287 -12.71 -1.84 10.87
CA ASP A 287 -12.98 -1.05 12.07
C ASP A 287 -14.03 0.02 11.74
N GLY A 288 -15.27 -0.27 12.12
CA GLY A 288 -16.42 0.61 11.99
C GLY A 288 -16.78 1.35 13.29
N ARG A 289 -15.88 1.40 14.29
CA ARG A 289 -16.16 2.14 15.53
C ARG A 289 -16.33 3.63 15.27
N LYS A 290 -15.57 4.16 14.29
CA LYS A 290 -15.77 5.47 13.67
C LYS A 290 -15.91 5.27 12.16
N LEU A 291 -16.94 5.87 11.58
CA LEU A 291 -17.30 5.76 10.16
C LEU A 291 -17.12 7.12 9.50
N LEU A 292 -16.38 7.21 8.39
CA LEU A 292 -16.39 8.42 7.57
C LEU A 292 -17.52 8.29 6.52
N MET A 293 -18.64 8.97 6.74
CA MET A 293 -19.87 8.79 5.98
C MET A 293 -19.93 9.60 4.69
N ARG A 294 -19.16 10.68 4.58
CA ARG A 294 -19.17 11.58 3.42
C ARG A 294 -17.78 12.14 3.13
N ASN A 295 -17.61 12.69 1.92
CA ASN A 295 -16.40 13.40 1.49
C ASN A 295 -15.14 12.53 1.57
N GLY A 296 -15.30 11.22 1.37
CA GLY A 296 -14.16 10.32 1.21
C GLY A 296 -13.41 10.57 -0.11
N PRO A 297 -12.11 10.24 -0.21
CA PRO A 297 -11.41 9.27 0.66
C PRO A 297 -10.64 9.88 1.84
N THR A 298 -10.49 11.21 1.89
CA THR A 298 -9.70 11.91 2.91
C THR A 298 -10.53 12.49 4.05
N GLY A 299 -11.83 12.68 3.83
CA GLY A 299 -12.66 13.50 4.72
C GLY A 299 -12.21 14.96 4.69
N GLY A 300 -12.38 15.63 5.82
CA GLY A 300 -12.00 17.03 6.00
C GLY A 300 -12.73 17.71 7.16
N SER A 301 -13.83 17.11 7.63
CA SER A 301 -14.62 17.58 8.76
C SER A 301 -14.99 16.42 9.68
N LEU A 302 -14.99 16.67 11.00
CA LEU A 302 -15.53 15.73 11.98
C LEU A 302 -17.05 15.56 11.84
N ASN A 303 -17.75 16.50 11.20
CA ASN A 303 -19.20 16.38 10.93
C ASN A 303 -19.54 15.29 9.90
N ASP A 304 -18.53 14.83 9.15
CA ASP A 304 -18.68 13.69 8.22
C ASP A 304 -18.40 12.35 8.91
N VAL A 305 -17.98 12.36 10.18
CA VAL A 305 -17.68 11.17 10.97
C VAL A 305 -18.86 10.81 11.85
N LYS A 306 -19.32 9.56 11.76
CA LYS A 306 -20.37 8.98 12.59
C LYS A 306 -19.76 7.96 13.54
N ARG A 307 -20.20 7.97 14.80
CA ARG A 307 -19.88 6.88 15.74
C ARG A 307 -20.66 5.64 15.33
N GLY A 308 -19.97 4.52 15.14
CA GLY A 308 -20.56 3.25 14.72
C GLY A 308 -20.45 2.12 15.73
N ASP A 309 -19.52 2.20 16.70
CA ASP A 309 -19.29 1.21 17.77
C ASP A 309 -19.27 -0.26 17.30
N THR A 310 -18.89 -0.51 16.05
CA THR A 310 -19.00 -1.83 15.42
C THR A 310 -17.68 -2.21 14.78
N MET A 311 -17.25 -3.47 14.91
CA MET A 311 -16.12 -4.01 14.18
C MET A 311 -16.56 -5.28 13.44
N VAL A 312 -16.16 -5.39 12.17
CA VAL A 312 -16.52 -6.54 11.33
C VAL A 312 -15.24 -7.29 10.99
N VAL A 313 -15.20 -8.55 11.37
CA VAL A 313 -14.02 -9.40 11.27
C VAL A 313 -14.38 -10.62 10.43
N GLY A 314 -13.51 -11.03 9.50
CA GLY A 314 -13.82 -12.19 8.67
C GLY A 314 -12.66 -12.75 7.86
N THR A 315 -12.87 -13.94 7.32
CA THR A 315 -11.95 -14.60 6.39
C THR A 315 -12.32 -14.39 4.92
N ASP A 316 -13.51 -13.85 4.64
CA ASP A 316 -13.95 -13.48 3.30
C ASP A 316 -14.11 -11.95 3.20
N GLN A 317 -13.14 -11.32 2.55
CA GLN A 317 -13.11 -9.87 2.35
C GLN A 317 -14.29 -9.34 1.51
N VAL A 318 -14.84 -10.15 0.60
CA VAL A 318 -16.02 -9.76 -0.20
C VAL A 318 -17.25 -9.70 0.70
N ALA A 319 -17.43 -10.69 1.57
CA ALA A 319 -18.53 -10.72 2.53
C ALA A 319 -18.41 -9.58 3.57
N VAL A 320 -17.20 -9.34 4.09
CA VAL A 320 -16.95 -8.24 5.04
C VAL A 320 -17.25 -6.88 4.41
N ASP A 321 -16.73 -6.61 3.21
CA ASP A 321 -17.01 -5.35 2.50
C ASP A 321 -18.51 -5.20 2.23
N SER A 322 -19.15 -6.28 1.76
CA SER A 322 -20.58 -6.29 1.46
C SER A 322 -21.46 -6.00 2.68
N TRP A 323 -21.15 -6.59 3.84
CA TRP A 323 -21.87 -6.28 5.07
C TRP A 323 -21.66 -4.82 5.48
N CYS A 324 -20.41 -4.35 5.48
CA CYS A 324 -20.07 -2.97 5.87
C CYS A 324 -20.77 -1.92 5.00
N VAL A 325 -20.78 -2.10 3.67
CA VAL A 325 -21.43 -1.13 2.77
C VAL A 325 -22.94 -1.08 2.98
N SER A 326 -23.58 -2.23 3.20
CA SER A 326 -25.04 -2.32 3.38
C SER A 326 -25.52 -1.89 4.76
N LYS A 327 -24.73 -2.15 5.82
CA LYS A 327 -25.16 -1.97 7.21
C LYS A 327 -24.54 -0.78 7.91
N LEU A 328 -23.32 -0.38 7.54
CA LEU A 328 -22.61 0.73 8.20
C LEU A 328 -22.60 2.01 7.35
N LEU A 329 -22.41 1.88 6.03
CA LEU A 329 -22.35 3.04 5.13
C LEU A 329 -23.70 3.42 4.51
N GLU A 330 -24.77 2.69 4.82
CA GLU A 330 -26.13 2.96 4.34
C GLU A 330 -26.22 3.00 2.80
N LYS A 331 -25.37 2.21 2.11
CA LYS A 331 -25.31 2.13 0.64
C LYS A 331 -26.09 0.93 0.13
N GLN A 332 -26.65 1.08 -1.07
CA GLN A 332 -27.31 -0.05 -1.71
C GLN A 332 -26.26 -1.01 -2.25
N ARG A 333 -26.41 -2.31 -1.94
CA ARG A 333 -25.41 -3.33 -2.28
C ARG A 333 -25.10 -3.36 -3.78
N HIS A 334 -26.10 -3.23 -4.64
CA HIS A 334 -25.97 -3.27 -6.10
C HIS A 334 -25.28 -2.01 -6.68
N GLU A 335 -25.08 -0.94 -5.91
CA GLU A 335 -24.30 0.23 -6.35
C GLU A 335 -22.79 -0.02 -6.26
N ILE A 336 -22.37 -1.11 -5.60
CA ILE A 336 -20.97 -1.44 -5.32
C ILE A 336 -20.45 -2.43 -6.37
N VAL A 337 -20.17 -1.90 -7.56
CA VAL A 337 -19.82 -2.70 -8.77
C VAL A 337 -18.62 -3.65 -8.58
N TYR A 338 -17.64 -3.30 -7.73
CA TYR A 338 -16.48 -4.17 -7.52
C TYR A 338 -16.84 -5.45 -6.75
N LEU A 339 -17.88 -5.41 -5.91
CA LEU A 339 -18.35 -6.60 -5.19
C LEU A 339 -19.07 -7.54 -6.15
N ASP A 340 -19.92 -7.01 -7.05
CA ASP A 340 -20.61 -7.84 -8.06
C ASP A 340 -19.63 -8.54 -8.98
N LYS A 341 -18.61 -7.80 -9.46
CA LYS A 341 -17.51 -8.38 -10.24
C LYS A 341 -16.76 -9.47 -9.47
N SER A 342 -16.47 -9.24 -8.18
CA SER A 342 -15.73 -10.19 -7.35
C SER A 342 -16.51 -11.47 -7.09
N ILE A 343 -17.83 -11.37 -6.85
CA ILE A 343 -18.72 -12.52 -6.70
C ILE A 343 -18.86 -13.29 -8.01
N ALA A 344 -19.09 -12.59 -9.13
CA ALA A 344 -19.23 -13.23 -10.44
C ALA A 344 -17.97 -14.01 -10.85
N LYS A 345 -16.78 -13.56 -10.44
CA LYS A 345 -15.50 -14.24 -10.65
C LYS A 345 -15.17 -15.31 -9.59
N GLY A 346 -16.00 -15.47 -8.56
CA GLY A 346 -15.77 -16.44 -7.48
C GLY A 346 -14.62 -16.07 -6.53
N TYR A 347 -14.28 -14.79 -6.39
CA TYR A 347 -13.20 -14.36 -5.50
C TYR A 347 -13.59 -14.31 -4.01
N GLY A 348 -14.90 -14.33 -3.74
CA GLY A 348 -15.52 -14.43 -2.43
C GLY A 348 -17.04 -14.46 -2.60
N ALA A 349 -17.77 -14.60 -1.50
CA ALA A 349 -19.22 -14.65 -1.47
C ALA A 349 -19.82 -13.35 -0.94
N ASP A 350 -21.10 -13.11 -1.26
CA ASP A 350 -21.87 -12.10 -0.53
C ASP A 350 -22.09 -12.53 0.92
N TRP A 351 -22.28 -11.57 1.82
CA TRP A 351 -22.66 -11.87 3.19
C TRP A 351 -24.08 -12.46 3.22
N ARG A 352 -24.31 -13.38 4.16
CA ARG A 352 -25.63 -13.94 4.41
C ARG A 352 -25.84 -14.10 5.93
N PRO A 353 -27.07 -13.93 6.44
CA PRO A 353 -27.35 -14.11 7.86
C PRO A 353 -26.87 -15.47 8.40
N GLN A 354 -27.03 -16.56 7.64
CA GLN A 354 -26.60 -17.90 8.08
C GLN A 354 -25.08 -18.08 8.21
N TRP A 355 -24.27 -17.18 7.65
CA TRP A 355 -22.80 -17.22 7.70
C TRP A 355 -22.20 -16.05 8.49
N THR A 356 -23.07 -15.22 9.06
CA THR A 356 -22.71 -14.04 9.83
C THR A 356 -23.14 -14.26 11.28
N ASN A 357 -22.21 -14.09 12.22
CA ASN A 357 -22.53 -14.09 13.64
C ASN A 357 -22.44 -12.67 14.18
N GLU A 358 -23.50 -12.15 14.77
CA GLU A 358 -23.51 -10.81 15.38
C GLU A 358 -23.52 -10.95 16.91
N ILE A 359 -22.56 -10.32 17.57
CA ILE A 359 -22.36 -10.40 19.02
C ILE A 359 -22.16 -9.01 19.63
N THR A 360 -22.45 -8.87 20.92
CA THR A 360 -22.29 -7.61 21.67
C THR A 360 -21.33 -7.81 22.84
N VAL A 361 -20.40 -6.88 23.06
CA VAL A 361 -19.36 -6.92 24.11
C VAL A 361 -19.08 -5.59 24.78
#